data_AF-A0A0F6QZ09-F1
#
_entry.id   AF-A0A0F6QZ09-F1
#
_cell.length_a   1.000
_cell.length_b   1.000
_cell.length_c   1.000
_cell.angle_alpha   90.00
_cell.angle_beta   90.00
_cell.angle_gamma   90.00
#
_symmetry.space_group_name_H-M   'P 1'
#
loop_
_entity.id
_entity.type
_entity.pdbx_description
1 polymer ?
#
loop_
_entity_poly.entity_id
_entity_poly.type
_entity_poly.pdbx_seq_one_letter_code
_entity_poly.pdbx_strand_id
1 'polypeptide(L)'
;MTTTYESSNLDPAIAQFKKEMFLLCTGIANVANAIGCAYPAWGPEITKPVNARFSFAESNAARLPDELARAVMQVTGAHVHTLGRFMQDEFTTPATVAPIARSAVEHTALLIFLTRDESPEFRTVRAARAIRVGMNRDNVHNLKELEGMYDNLNKLVTRYTKKNVIPELKHEDFDYTTMVQLTLGELVGDSFYSDLCSYTHHNTWKAFYQFVAANENPRALEVDSLFFTQKAALALAGAAFSLLRYRERTQTAELRELLNDKTQRMLQLGTAIEHYLESVDSSRNP
;
A
#
# COMPACT_ATOMS: atom_id res chain seq x y z
N MET A 1 10.90 28.65 19.88
CA MET A 1 9.93 27.66 20.36
C MET A 1 10.53 26.30 20.02
N THR A 2 11.35 25.80 20.95
CA THR A 2 12.20 24.62 20.80
C THR A 2 11.34 23.40 21.06
N THR A 3 11.16 22.52 20.08
CA THR A 3 10.72 21.15 20.34
C THR A 3 11.82 20.50 21.18
N THR A 4 11.60 20.44 22.49
CA THR A 4 12.54 19.91 23.48
C THR A 4 12.65 18.39 23.32
N TYR A 5 13.54 17.94 22.43
CA TYR A 5 14.13 16.61 22.52
C TYR A 5 15.62 16.79 22.69
N GLU A 6 16.10 16.60 23.91
CA GLU A 6 17.50 16.32 24.14
C GLU A 6 17.74 14.90 23.64
N SER A 7 18.66 14.74 22.69
CA SER A 7 19.05 13.45 22.09
C SER A 7 19.49 12.40 23.12
N SER A 8 19.78 12.82 24.36
CA SER A 8 20.11 11.98 25.51
C SER A 8 18.96 11.14 26.08
N ASN A 9 17.70 11.38 25.67
CA ASN A 9 16.52 10.66 26.18
C ASN A 9 15.95 9.59 25.22
N LEU A 10 16.57 9.39 24.05
CA LEU A 10 16.12 8.37 23.10
C LEU A 10 16.58 6.98 23.54
N ASP A 11 15.64 6.05 23.67
CA ASP A 11 15.94 4.68 24.08
C ASP A 11 16.85 4.01 23.01
N PRO A 12 18.04 3.52 23.39
CA PRO A 12 18.97 2.89 22.45
C PRO A 12 18.38 1.72 21.67
N ALA A 13 17.42 0.99 22.25
CA ALA A 13 16.73 -0.11 21.57
C ALA A 13 15.81 0.44 20.46
N ILE A 14 15.08 1.53 20.72
CA ILE A 14 14.23 2.19 19.73
C ILE A 14 15.08 2.74 18.57
N ALA A 15 16.23 3.36 18.86
CA ALA A 15 17.15 3.83 17.82
C ALA A 15 17.65 2.67 16.92
N GLN A 16 17.95 1.51 17.52
CA GLN A 16 18.34 0.31 16.77
C GLN A 16 17.19 -0.25 15.93
N PHE A 17 15.96 -0.31 16.47
CA PHE A 17 14.78 -0.73 15.71
C PHE A 17 14.49 0.19 14.54
N LYS A 18 14.59 1.50 14.72
CA LYS A 18 14.44 2.51 13.66
C LYS A 18 15.47 2.31 12.55
N LYS A 19 16.73 2.04 12.89
CA LYS A 19 17.78 1.74 11.90
C LYS A 19 17.47 0.47 11.10
N GLU A 20 17.02 -0.59 11.75
CA GLU A 20 16.65 -1.83 11.04
C GLU A 20 15.38 -1.63 10.20
N MET A 21 14.39 -0.91 10.71
CA MET A 21 13.16 -0.55 10.00
C MET A 21 13.46 0.21 8.70
N PHE A 22 14.37 1.19 8.75
CA PHE A 22 14.84 1.90 7.55
C PHE A 22 15.38 0.92 6.49
N LEU A 23 16.31 0.04 6.87
CA LEU A 23 16.94 -0.90 5.95
C LEU A 23 15.91 -1.87 5.33
N LEU A 24 14.97 -2.37 6.13
CA LEU A 24 13.96 -3.31 5.68
C LEU A 24 12.91 -2.63 4.80
N CYS A 25 12.42 -1.44 5.16
CA CYS A 25 11.48 -0.68 4.34
C CYS A 25 12.08 -0.33 2.97
N THR A 26 13.32 0.18 2.93
CA THR A 26 14.02 0.46 1.68
C THR A 26 14.25 -0.82 0.87
N GLY A 27 14.63 -1.93 1.52
CA GLY A 27 14.81 -3.22 0.87
C GLY A 27 13.52 -3.75 0.24
N ILE A 28 12.42 -3.78 0.99
CA ILE A 28 11.10 -4.22 0.50
C ILE A 28 10.64 -3.31 -0.64
N ALA A 29 10.74 -1.98 -0.48
CA ALA A 29 10.34 -1.04 -1.51
C ALA A 29 11.10 -1.25 -2.84
N ASN A 30 12.41 -1.45 -2.77
CA ASN A 30 13.24 -1.68 -3.95
C ASN A 30 12.89 -3.00 -4.65
N VAL A 31 12.73 -4.09 -3.90
CA VAL A 31 12.37 -5.40 -4.45
C VAL A 31 10.95 -5.36 -5.05
N ALA A 32 10.00 -4.75 -4.35
CA ALA A 32 8.63 -4.59 -4.81
C ALA A 32 8.56 -3.75 -6.11
N ASN A 33 9.33 -2.66 -6.19
CA ASN A 33 9.46 -1.87 -7.41
C ASN A 33 10.05 -2.68 -8.58
N ALA A 34 11.08 -3.49 -8.33
CA ALA A 34 11.66 -4.37 -9.34
C ALA A 34 10.63 -5.40 -9.86
N ILE A 35 9.83 -5.98 -8.96
CA ILE A 35 8.71 -6.87 -9.34
C ILE A 35 7.66 -6.11 -10.16
N GLY A 36 7.33 -4.88 -9.77
CA GLY A 36 6.40 -4.02 -10.53
C GLY A 36 6.87 -3.74 -11.96
N CYS A 37 8.18 -3.57 -12.13
CA CYS A 37 8.84 -3.28 -13.41
C CYS A 37 9.11 -4.53 -14.28
N ALA A 38 9.11 -5.72 -13.70
CA ALA A 38 9.32 -6.97 -14.44
C ALA A 38 8.32 -7.14 -15.59
N TYR A 39 8.71 -7.93 -16.60
CA TYR A 39 7.85 -8.14 -17.77
C TYR A 39 6.54 -8.82 -17.37
N PRO A 40 5.42 -8.42 -17.99
CA PRO A 40 4.13 -9.05 -17.74
C PRO A 40 4.14 -10.52 -18.18
N ALA A 41 3.40 -11.36 -17.47
CA ALA A 41 3.30 -12.78 -17.80
C ALA A 41 2.50 -13.06 -19.08
N TRP A 42 1.60 -12.14 -19.48
CA TRP A 42 0.76 -12.33 -20.66
C TRP A 42 1.51 -12.01 -21.94
N GLY A 43 1.58 -12.99 -22.84
CA GLY A 43 2.09 -12.80 -24.19
C GLY A 43 1.00 -12.41 -25.20
N PRO A 44 1.36 -12.33 -26.50
CA PRO A 44 0.44 -12.03 -27.60
C PRO A 44 -0.77 -12.98 -27.68
N GLU A 45 -0.61 -14.22 -27.25
CA GLU A 45 -1.64 -15.27 -27.23
C GLU A 45 -2.79 -14.97 -26.26
N ILE A 46 -2.53 -14.25 -25.17
CA ILE A 46 -3.57 -13.80 -24.22
C ILE A 46 -4.05 -12.40 -24.59
N THR A 47 -3.13 -11.49 -24.90
CA THR A 47 -3.45 -10.07 -25.11
C THR A 47 -4.26 -9.82 -26.39
N LYS A 48 -4.00 -10.55 -27.49
CA LYS A 48 -4.78 -10.38 -28.75
C LYS A 48 -6.25 -10.77 -28.59
N PRO A 49 -6.63 -11.94 -28.03
CA PRO A 49 -8.03 -12.27 -27.78
C PRO A 49 -8.74 -11.28 -26.86
N VAL A 50 -8.06 -10.81 -25.80
CA VAL A 50 -8.62 -9.83 -24.87
C VAL A 50 -8.90 -8.51 -25.59
N ASN A 51 -7.92 -7.98 -26.33
CA ASN A 51 -8.09 -6.76 -27.13
C ASN A 51 -9.19 -6.90 -28.19
N ALA A 52 -9.32 -8.07 -28.84
CA ALA A 52 -10.38 -8.32 -29.81
C ALA A 52 -11.80 -8.24 -29.19
N ARG A 53 -11.97 -8.66 -27.92
CA ARG A 53 -13.25 -8.52 -27.20
C ARG A 53 -13.58 -7.05 -26.89
N PHE A 54 -12.56 -6.19 -26.88
CA PHE A 54 -12.62 -4.76 -26.58
C PHE A 54 -12.37 -3.87 -27.80
N SER A 55 -12.71 -4.32 -29.02
CA SER A 55 -12.45 -3.62 -30.30
C SER A 55 -12.94 -2.17 -30.43
N PHE A 56 -13.71 -1.66 -29.46
CA PHE A 56 -14.23 -0.30 -29.37
C PHE A 56 -13.44 0.62 -28.41
N ALA A 57 -12.56 0.04 -27.58
CA ALA A 57 -11.65 0.76 -26.70
C ALA A 57 -10.29 0.96 -27.40
N GLU A 58 -9.44 1.83 -26.86
CA GLU A 58 -8.09 2.07 -27.39
C GLU A 58 -7.36 0.77 -27.73
N SER A 59 -6.56 0.79 -28.79
CA SER A 59 -5.71 -0.35 -29.13
C SER A 59 -4.83 -0.62 -27.91
N ASN A 60 -5.02 -1.77 -27.26
CA ASN A 60 -4.26 -2.30 -26.11
C ASN A 60 -4.88 -2.21 -24.69
N ALA A 61 -6.22 -2.24 -24.56
CA ALA A 61 -6.90 -2.39 -23.27
C ALA A 61 -6.33 -3.53 -22.39
N ALA A 62 -5.86 -4.64 -22.98
CA ALA A 62 -5.24 -5.76 -22.26
C ALA A 62 -3.98 -5.39 -21.45
N ARG A 63 -3.34 -4.24 -21.71
CA ARG A 63 -2.20 -3.74 -20.93
C ARG A 63 -2.58 -2.99 -19.66
N LEU A 64 -3.83 -2.50 -19.57
CA LEU A 64 -4.28 -1.67 -18.43
C LEU A 64 -3.99 -2.31 -17.07
N PRO A 65 -4.24 -3.62 -16.84
CA PRO A 65 -3.92 -4.24 -15.56
C PRO A 65 -2.44 -4.15 -15.20
N ASP A 66 -1.55 -4.37 -16.16
CA ASP A 66 -0.11 -4.42 -15.91
C ASP A 66 0.48 -3.02 -15.73
N GLU A 67 0.03 -2.05 -16.53
CA GLU A 67 0.45 -0.66 -16.42
C GLU A 67 -0.03 -0.02 -15.13
N LEU A 68 -1.31 -0.22 -14.79
CA LEU A 68 -1.85 0.26 -13.51
C LEU A 68 -1.17 -0.42 -12.33
N ALA A 69 -1.00 -1.75 -12.37
CA ALA A 69 -0.31 -2.47 -11.29
C ALA A 69 1.13 -1.99 -11.11
N ARG A 70 1.86 -1.70 -12.20
CA ARG A 70 3.21 -1.13 -12.15
C ARG A 70 3.20 0.26 -11.52
N ALA A 71 2.31 1.15 -11.96
CA ALA A 71 2.21 2.51 -11.45
C ALA A 71 1.87 2.52 -9.95
N VAL A 72 0.87 1.73 -9.55
CA VAL A 72 0.45 1.57 -8.15
C VAL A 72 1.60 1.00 -7.31
N MET A 73 2.31 -0.02 -7.81
CA MET A 73 3.47 -0.61 -7.12
C MET A 73 4.58 0.43 -6.90
N GLN A 74 4.90 1.24 -7.91
CA GLN A 74 5.91 2.30 -7.81
C GLN A 74 5.56 3.35 -6.76
N VAL A 75 4.31 3.84 -6.78
CA VAL A 75 3.83 4.81 -5.80
C VAL A 75 3.83 4.22 -4.39
N THR A 76 3.34 2.99 -4.23
CA THR A 76 3.34 2.30 -2.92
C THR A 76 4.76 2.07 -2.39
N GLY A 77 5.67 1.63 -3.27
CA GLY A 77 7.09 1.47 -2.96
C GLY A 77 7.72 2.79 -2.51
N ALA A 78 7.42 3.89 -3.21
CA ALA A 78 7.88 5.23 -2.81
C ALA A 78 7.35 5.64 -1.42
N HIS A 79 6.08 5.37 -1.11
CA HIS A 79 5.53 5.62 0.23
C HIS A 79 6.24 4.80 1.31
N VAL A 80 6.42 3.49 1.12
CA VAL A 80 7.11 2.64 2.11
C VAL A 80 8.59 3.01 2.25
N HIS A 81 9.26 3.35 1.15
CA HIS A 81 10.61 3.89 1.19
C HIS A 81 10.68 5.19 2.01
N THR A 82 9.67 6.07 1.86
CA THR A 82 9.58 7.33 2.61
C THR A 82 9.32 7.10 4.11
N LEU A 83 8.48 6.12 4.47
CA LEU A 83 8.31 5.70 5.86
C LEU A 83 9.64 5.23 6.46
N GLY A 84 10.42 4.43 5.71
CA GLY A 84 11.77 4.04 6.10
C GLY A 84 12.67 5.25 6.34
N ARG A 85 12.60 6.28 5.49
CA ARG A 85 13.38 7.52 5.67
C ARG A 85 13.03 8.25 6.96
N PHE A 86 11.76 8.33 7.35
CA PHE A 86 11.37 8.95 8.62
C PHE A 86 11.94 8.22 9.85
N MET A 87 12.29 6.93 9.73
CA MET A 87 12.96 6.21 10.81
C MET A 87 14.40 6.68 11.02
N GLN A 88 14.98 7.43 10.08
CA GLN A 88 16.32 8.01 10.26
C GLN A 88 16.30 9.29 11.09
N ASP A 89 15.12 9.90 11.28
CA ASP A 89 14.98 11.10 12.09
C ASP A 89 15.22 10.77 13.56
N GLU A 90 15.75 11.73 14.33
CA GLU A 90 16.00 11.54 15.76
C GLU A 90 14.71 11.20 16.51
N PHE A 91 13.61 11.87 16.16
CA PHE A 91 12.29 11.63 16.73
C PHE A 91 11.25 11.50 15.62
N THR A 92 10.39 10.49 15.73
CA THR A 92 9.34 10.22 14.74
C THR A 92 7.99 10.09 15.42
N THR A 93 6.97 10.73 14.87
CA THR A 93 5.60 10.68 15.42
C THR A 93 4.59 10.08 14.46
N PRO A 94 3.49 9.51 14.97
CA PRO A 94 2.42 8.99 14.14
C PRO A 94 1.81 10.05 13.21
N ALA A 95 1.85 11.34 13.58
CA ALA A 95 1.38 12.43 12.72
C ALA A 95 2.14 12.51 11.39
N THR A 96 3.43 12.16 11.37
CA THR A 96 4.26 12.19 10.16
C THR A 96 4.11 10.92 9.34
N VAL A 97 4.05 9.76 9.99
CA VAL A 97 4.05 8.47 9.30
C VAL A 97 2.65 7.98 8.93
N ALA A 98 1.60 8.25 9.72
CA ALA A 98 0.26 7.72 9.48
C ALA A 98 -0.34 8.16 8.14
N PRO A 99 -0.22 9.42 7.68
CA PRO A 99 -0.70 9.81 6.34
C PRO A 99 -0.06 9.02 5.21
N ILE A 100 1.25 8.79 5.30
CA ILE A 100 2.01 8.07 4.27
C ILE A 100 1.73 6.57 4.35
N ALA A 101 1.66 5.99 5.55
CA ALA A 101 1.29 4.59 5.78
C ALA A 101 -0.12 4.30 5.29
N ARG A 102 -1.07 5.21 5.54
CA ARG A 102 -2.42 5.12 5.00
C ARG A 102 -2.44 5.08 3.49
N SER A 103 -1.74 6.01 2.83
CA SER A 103 -1.65 6.02 1.37
C SER A 103 -1.05 4.70 0.86
N ALA A 104 0.02 4.20 1.48
CA ALA A 104 0.62 2.91 1.12
C ALA A 104 -0.39 1.75 1.23
N VAL A 105 -1.17 1.69 2.32
CA VAL A 105 -2.19 0.66 2.56
C VAL A 105 -3.32 0.75 1.53
N GLU A 106 -3.82 1.94 1.21
CA GLU A 106 -4.87 2.14 0.21
C GLU A 106 -4.42 1.68 -1.19
N HIS A 107 -3.21 2.04 -1.59
CA HIS A 107 -2.65 1.61 -2.87
C HIS A 107 -2.35 0.10 -2.90
N THR A 108 -1.89 -0.46 -1.78
CA THR A 108 -1.69 -1.91 -1.62
C THR A 108 -3.01 -2.67 -1.78
N ALA A 109 -4.08 -2.19 -1.15
CA ALA A 109 -5.41 -2.77 -1.25
C ALA A 109 -5.92 -2.76 -2.70
N LEU A 110 -5.73 -1.63 -3.39
CA LEU A 110 -6.03 -1.53 -4.82
C LEU A 110 -5.23 -2.55 -5.63
N LEU A 111 -3.93 -2.70 -5.36
CA LEU A 111 -3.10 -3.64 -6.09
C LEU A 111 -3.54 -5.10 -5.87
N ILE A 112 -3.88 -5.50 -4.65
CA ILE A 112 -4.41 -6.84 -4.34
C ILE A 112 -5.76 -7.04 -5.05
N PHE A 113 -6.63 -6.02 -5.05
CA PHE A 113 -7.89 -6.06 -5.78
C PHE A 113 -7.70 -6.26 -7.29
N LEU A 114 -6.72 -5.60 -7.90
CA LEU A 114 -6.37 -5.73 -9.33
C LEU A 114 -5.70 -7.08 -9.68
N THR A 115 -5.11 -7.74 -8.69
CA THR A 115 -4.35 -8.99 -8.84
C THR A 115 -5.11 -10.22 -8.35
N ARG A 116 -6.42 -10.10 -8.08
CA ARG A 116 -7.31 -11.24 -7.83
C ARG A 116 -7.23 -12.27 -8.96
N ASP A 117 -7.28 -13.54 -8.57
CA ASP A 117 -7.18 -14.67 -9.49
C ASP A 117 -8.46 -14.80 -10.33
N GLU A 118 -8.40 -14.29 -11.55
CA GLU A 118 -9.55 -14.14 -12.43
C GLU A 118 -9.14 -14.20 -13.91
N SER A 119 -10.13 -14.30 -14.79
CA SER A 119 -9.89 -14.25 -16.23
C SER A 119 -9.20 -12.94 -16.65
N PRO A 120 -8.34 -12.97 -17.68
CA PRO A 120 -7.67 -11.78 -18.20
C PRO A 120 -8.60 -10.62 -18.56
N GLU A 121 -9.78 -10.95 -19.07
CA GLU A 121 -10.84 -10.00 -19.39
C GLU A 121 -11.36 -9.28 -18.14
N PHE A 122 -11.62 -10.01 -17.06
CA PHE A 122 -12.16 -9.41 -15.83
C PHE A 122 -11.13 -8.51 -15.15
N ARG A 123 -9.87 -8.94 -15.13
CA ARG A 123 -8.76 -8.09 -14.65
C ARG A 123 -8.64 -6.79 -15.46
N THR A 124 -8.80 -6.87 -16.78
CA THR A 124 -8.84 -5.70 -17.67
C THR A 124 -9.97 -4.75 -17.31
N VAL A 125 -11.18 -5.28 -17.10
CA VAL A 125 -12.35 -4.48 -16.70
C VAL A 125 -12.15 -3.83 -15.32
N ARG A 126 -11.57 -4.55 -14.35
CA ARG A 126 -11.26 -3.99 -13.01
C ARG A 126 -10.27 -2.84 -13.09
N ALA A 127 -9.19 -3.00 -13.86
CA ALA A 127 -8.21 -1.94 -14.08
C ALA A 127 -8.84 -0.71 -14.75
N ALA A 128 -9.64 -0.92 -15.79
CA ALA A 128 -10.36 0.14 -16.45
C ALA A 128 -11.33 0.88 -15.50
N ARG A 129 -12.05 0.14 -14.63
CA ARG A 129 -12.91 0.75 -13.61
C ARG A 129 -12.11 1.58 -12.61
N ALA A 130 -10.98 1.07 -12.12
CA ALA A 130 -10.15 1.78 -11.15
C ALA A 130 -9.67 3.13 -11.72
N ILE A 131 -9.20 3.15 -12.97
CA ILE A 131 -8.79 4.37 -13.66
C ILE A 131 -9.98 5.32 -13.85
N ARG A 132 -11.12 4.81 -14.36
CA ARG A 132 -12.35 5.60 -14.53
C ARG A 132 -12.78 6.29 -13.24
N VAL A 133 -12.79 5.54 -12.12
CA VAL A 133 -13.17 6.07 -10.80
C VAL A 133 -12.18 7.14 -10.33
N GLY A 134 -10.87 6.92 -10.51
CA GLY A 134 -9.84 7.93 -10.21
C GLY A 134 -10.05 9.22 -11.00
N MET A 135 -10.29 9.11 -12.31
CA MET A 135 -10.56 10.27 -13.18
C MET A 135 -11.84 11.04 -12.77
N ASN A 136 -12.86 10.31 -12.31
CA ASN A 136 -14.09 10.92 -11.81
C ASN A 136 -13.83 11.67 -10.50
N ARG A 137 -13.16 11.01 -9.54
CA ARG A 137 -12.83 11.58 -8.22
C ARG A 137 -12.00 12.86 -8.32
N ASP A 138 -11.02 12.88 -9.21
CA ASP A 138 -10.15 14.04 -9.41
C ASP A 138 -10.78 15.12 -10.31
N ASN A 139 -12.02 14.90 -10.78
CA ASN A 139 -12.75 15.76 -11.72
C ASN A 139 -12.00 16.03 -13.04
N VAL A 140 -11.06 15.16 -13.41
CA VAL A 140 -10.23 15.31 -14.62
C VAL A 140 -10.89 14.74 -15.88
N HIS A 141 -12.00 13.99 -15.73
CA HIS A 141 -12.76 13.42 -16.84
C HIS A 141 -13.35 14.46 -17.81
N ASN A 142 -13.54 15.70 -17.36
CA ASN A 142 -14.05 16.81 -18.19
C ASN A 142 -12.93 17.58 -18.92
N LEU A 143 -11.66 17.22 -18.70
CA LEU A 143 -10.55 17.81 -19.44
C LEU A 143 -10.59 17.26 -20.88
N LYS A 144 -10.59 18.16 -21.87
CA LYS A 144 -10.71 17.80 -23.30
C LYS A 144 -9.71 16.74 -23.75
N GLU A 145 -8.51 16.76 -23.17
CA GLU A 145 -7.42 15.82 -23.47
C GLU A 145 -7.68 14.40 -22.94
N LEU A 146 -8.54 14.26 -21.94
CA LEU A 146 -8.83 13.02 -21.22
C LEU A 146 -10.26 12.49 -21.43
N GLU A 147 -11.15 13.32 -21.98
CA GLU A 147 -12.56 12.98 -22.24
C GLU A 147 -12.70 11.70 -23.08
N GLY A 148 -11.94 11.58 -24.18
CA GLY A 148 -11.98 10.40 -25.04
C GLY A 148 -11.52 9.11 -24.35
N MET A 149 -10.50 9.21 -23.50
CA MET A 149 -10.03 8.08 -22.67
C MET A 149 -11.11 7.68 -21.67
N TYR A 150 -11.70 8.65 -20.96
CA TYR A 150 -12.76 8.41 -20.00
C TYR A 150 -13.98 7.73 -20.63
N ASP A 151 -14.43 8.21 -21.79
CA ASP A 151 -15.54 7.62 -22.54
C ASP A 151 -15.28 6.16 -22.92
N ASN A 152 -14.06 5.85 -23.37
CA ASN A 152 -13.67 4.50 -23.72
C ASN A 152 -13.67 3.56 -22.50
N LEU A 153 -13.11 4.02 -21.37
CA LEU A 153 -13.15 3.30 -20.10
C LEU A 153 -14.60 3.09 -19.63
N ASN A 154 -15.45 4.11 -19.74
CA ASN A 154 -16.84 4.04 -19.33
C ASN A 154 -17.67 3.06 -20.17
N LYS A 155 -17.48 3.05 -21.50
CA LYS A 155 -18.09 2.05 -22.39
C LYS A 155 -17.69 0.63 -22.01
N LEU A 156 -16.39 0.44 -21.72
CA LEU A 156 -15.85 -0.86 -21.33
C LEU A 156 -16.49 -1.34 -20.03
N VAL A 157 -16.47 -0.53 -18.97
CA VAL A 157 -17.05 -0.89 -17.67
C VAL A 157 -18.56 -1.14 -17.76
N THR A 158 -19.29 -0.26 -18.45
CA THR A 158 -20.76 -0.32 -18.60
C THR A 158 -21.22 -1.64 -19.24
N ARG A 159 -20.46 -2.19 -20.18
CA ARG A 159 -20.77 -3.47 -20.85
C ARG A 159 -20.82 -4.64 -19.86
N TYR A 160 -20.00 -4.61 -18.80
CA TYR A 160 -19.89 -5.71 -17.82
C TYR A 160 -20.81 -5.51 -16.62
N THR A 161 -21.08 -4.27 -16.23
CA THR A 161 -22.10 -3.95 -15.22
C THR A 161 -23.50 -4.26 -15.71
N LYS A 162 -23.86 -3.90 -16.95
CA LYS A 162 -25.20 -4.18 -17.52
C LYS A 162 -25.52 -5.69 -17.62
N LYS A 163 -24.50 -6.52 -17.84
CA LYS A 163 -24.64 -7.97 -17.96
C LYS A 163 -24.56 -8.71 -16.61
N ASN A 164 -24.39 -8.01 -15.49
CA ASN A 164 -24.20 -8.58 -14.15
C ASN A 164 -23.05 -9.60 -14.06
N VAL A 165 -22.03 -9.47 -14.92
CA VAL A 165 -20.94 -10.45 -15.02
C VAL A 165 -19.99 -10.34 -13.84
N ILE A 166 -19.79 -9.12 -13.32
CA ILE A 166 -18.96 -8.85 -12.14
C ILE A 166 -19.79 -8.02 -11.14
N PRO A 167 -20.44 -8.64 -10.14
CA PRO A 167 -21.39 -7.98 -9.25
C PRO A 167 -20.82 -6.76 -8.52
N GLU A 168 -19.56 -6.84 -8.10
CA GLU A 168 -18.84 -5.79 -7.35
C GLU A 168 -18.67 -4.48 -8.14
N LEU A 169 -18.75 -4.52 -9.49
CA LEU A 169 -18.59 -3.32 -10.32
C LEU A 169 -19.87 -2.46 -10.39
N LYS A 170 -21.02 -2.96 -9.91
CA LYS A 170 -22.30 -2.23 -9.95
C LYS A 170 -22.32 -1.00 -9.07
N HIS A 171 -21.62 -1.06 -7.96
CA HIS A 171 -21.51 0.06 -7.04
C HIS A 171 -20.42 0.97 -7.59
N GLU A 172 -20.76 2.24 -7.85
CA GLU A 172 -19.77 3.20 -8.37
C GLU A 172 -18.71 3.51 -7.31
N ASP A 173 -19.11 3.48 -6.03
CA ASP A 173 -18.26 3.78 -4.90
C ASP A 173 -17.84 2.49 -4.21
N PHE A 174 -16.60 2.07 -4.47
CA PHE A 174 -15.95 1.11 -3.58
C PHE A 174 -15.18 1.93 -2.55
N ASP A 175 -15.75 2.12 -1.36
CA ASP A 175 -15.08 2.84 -0.28
C ASP A 175 -13.72 2.18 0.02
N TYR A 176 -12.68 3.00 0.22
CA TYR A 176 -11.34 2.53 0.54
C TYR A 176 -11.33 1.73 1.83
N THR A 177 -12.15 2.10 2.82
CA THR A 177 -12.32 1.32 4.06
C THR A 177 -12.72 -0.11 3.74
N THR A 178 -13.77 -0.28 2.93
CA THR A 178 -14.26 -1.59 2.49
C THR A 178 -13.21 -2.32 1.66
N MET A 179 -12.48 -1.63 0.77
CA MET A 179 -11.40 -2.25 -0.03
C MET A 179 -10.27 -2.77 0.85
N VAL A 180 -9.79 -1.94 1.78
CA VAL A 180 -8.70 -2.29 2.69
C VAL A 180 -9.14 -3.47 3.57
N GLN A 181 -10.34 -3.42 4.15
CA GLN A 181 -10.84 -4.53 4.97
C GLN A 181 -10.94 -5.83 4.17
N LEU A 182 -11.48 -5.80 2.96
CA LEU A 182 -11.66 -6.99 2.12
C LEU A 182 -10.36 -7.58 1.56
N THR A 183 -9.28 -6.79 1.49
CA THR A 183 -8.01 -7.22 0.84
C THR A 183 -6.85 -7.38 1.80
N LEU A 184 -6.85 -6.61 2.89
CA LEU A 184 -5.74 -6.50 3.83
C LEU A 184 -6.14 -6.76 5.29
N GLY A 185 -7.42 -6.85 5.64
CA GLY A 185 -7.88 -6.98 7.05
C GLY A 185 -7.13 -8.05 7.85
N GLU A 186 -7.03 -9.27 7.30
CA GLU A 186 -6.27 -10.36 7.92
C GLU A 186 -4.74 -10.14 7.92
N LEU A 187 -4.20 -9.39 6.95
CA LEU A 187 -2.76 -9.19 6.78
C LEU A 187 -2.20 -8.11 7.73
N VAL A 188 -2.91 -7.00 7.88
CA VAL A 188 -2.46 -5.85 8.67
C VAL A 188 -3.23 -5.66 9.97
N GLY A 189 -4.36 -6.35 10.14
CA GLY A 189 -5.29 -6.21 11.26
C GLY A 189 -6.48 -5.31 10.92
N ASP A 190 -7.67 -5.72 11.33
CA ASP A 190 -8.94 -5.04 10.96
C ASP A 190 -9.03 -3.59 11.47
N SER A 191 -8.42 -3.27 12.61
CA SER A 191 -8.43 -1.92 13.18
C SER A 191 -7.38 -0.99 12.57
N PHE A 192 -6.36 -1.53 11.91
CA PHE A 192 -5.16 -0.78 11.54
C PHE A 192 -5.46 0.44 10.65
N TYR A 193 -6.34 0.27 9.66
CA TYR A 193 -6.75 1.36 8.78
C TYR A 193 -7.57 2.44 9.50
N SER A 194 -8.39 2.04 10.49
CA SER A 194 -9.12 2.97 11.35
C SER A 194 -8.17 3.79 12.23
N ASP A 195 -7.14 3.13 12.77
CA ASP A 195 -6.11 3.78 13.58
C ASP A 195 -5.35 4.83 12.75
N LEU A 196 -4.92 4.48 11.54
CA LEU A 196 -4.32 5.42 10.60
C LEU A 196 -5.26 6.60 10.26
N CYS A 197 -6.54 6.33 9.99
CA CYS A 197 -7.54 7.37 9.76
C CYS A 197 -7.64 8.35 10.94
N SER A 198 -7.58 7.85 12.17
CA SER A 198 -7.67 8.67 13.39
C SER A 198 -6.53 9.69 13.52
N TYR A 199 -5.36 9.40 12.94
CA TYR A 199 -4.18 10.27 12.93
C TYR A 199 -4.08 11.16 11.69
N THR A 200 -4.91 10.94 10.66
CA THR A 200 -4.87 11.68 9.38
C THR A 200 -6.02 12.66 9.21
N HIS A 201 -7.20 12.32 9.74
CA HIS A 201 -8.35 13.21 9.76
C HIS A 201 -8.30 14.15 10.98
N HIS A 202 -9.08 15.23 10.92
CA HIS A 202 -9.21 16.16 12.04
C HIS A 202 -9.68 15.42 13.30
N ASN A 203 -8.77 15.23 14.25
CA ASN A 203 -9.02 14.56 15.52
C ASN A 203 -8.34 15.33 16.65
N THR A 204 -9.12 16.14 17.35
CA THR A 204 -8.63 17.02 18.43
C THR A 204 -7.95 16.25 19.55
N TRP A 205 -8.46 15.05 19.88
CA TRP A 205 -7.86 14.20 20.91
C TRP A 205 -6.49 13.69 20.48
N LYS A 206 -6.35 13.16 19.26
CA LYS A 206 -5.06 12.66 18.76
C LYS A 206 -4.03 13.77 18.64
N ALA A 207 -4.43 14.97 18.21
CA ALA A 207 -3.55 16.13 18.17
C ALA A 207 -3.08 16.54 19.58
N PHE A 208 -3.99 16.60 20.55
CA PHE A 208 -3.66 16.91 21.94
C PHE A 208 -2.75 15.83 22.57
N TYR A 209 -3.07 14.55 22.37
CA TYR A 209 -2.27 13.43 22.85
C TYR A 209 -0.84 13.49 22.31
N GLN A 210 -0.66 13.71 21.01
CA GLN A 210 0.69 13.83 20.45
C GLN A 210 1.48 15.00 21.03
N PHE A 211 0.83 16.14 21.26
CA PHE A 211 1.46 17.30 21.88
C PHE A 211 1.93 17.00 23.31
N VAL A 212 1.08 16.36 24.13
CA VAL A 212 1.41 16.03 25.52
C VAL A 212 2.42 14.88 25.60
N ALA A 213 2.16 13.79 24.87
CA ALA A 213 3.00 12.59 24.89
C ALA A 213 4.41 12.85 24.33
N ALA A 214 4.59 13.82 23.44
CA ALA A 214 5.93 14.21 23.00
C ALA A 214 6.84 14.61 24.17
N ASN A 215 6.30 15.21 25.24
CA ASN A 215 7.08 15.58 26.41
C ASN A 215 7.05 14.50 27.50
N GLU A 216 5.89 13.88 27.73
CA GLU A 216 5.67 12.99 28.88
C GLU A 216 5.97 11.50 28.58
N ASN A 217 5.76 11.06 27.34
CA ASN A 217 5.99 9.68 26.92
C ASN A 217 6.42 9.57 25.44
N PRO A 218 7.63 10.08 25.10
CA PRO A 218 8.24 9.99 23.78
C PRO A 218 8.10 8.66 23.08
N ARG A 219 8.41 7.62 23.85
CA ARG A 219 8.62 6.27 23.38
C ARG A 219 7.34 5.69 22.79
N ALA A 220 6.19 5.98 23.40
CA ALA A 220 4.91 5.51 22.88
C ALA A 220 4.65 6.00 21.45
N LEU A 221 4.99 7.26 21.15
CA LEU A 221 4.82 7.82 19.82
C LEU A 221 5.78 7.19 18.80
N GLU A 222 7.02 6.92 19.18
CA GLU A 222 7.98 6.27 18.30
C GLU A 222 7.62 4.81 18.02
N VAL A 223 7.11 4.10 19.04
CA VAL A 223 6.63 2.72 18.92
C VAL A 223 5.42 2.63 17.99
N ASP A 224 4.43 3.52 18.16
CA ASP A 224 3.30 3.62 17.21
C ASP A 224 3.82 3.88 15.79
N SER A 225 4.84 4.71 15.64
CA SER A 225 5.43 5.04 14.32
C SER A 225 6.14 3.84 13.68
N LEU A 226 6.88 3.06 14.48
CA LEU A 226 7.48 1.79 14.07
C LEU A 226 6.40 0.80 13.64
N PHE A 227 5.35 0.64 14.44
CA PHE A 227 4.24 -0.27 14.15
C PHE A 227 3.53 0.10 12.83
N PHE A 228 3.20 1.38 12.62
CA PHE A 228 2.57 1.85 11.38
C PHE A 228 3.46 1.61 10.16
N THR A 229 4.74 1.87 10.29
CA THR A 229 5.73 1.66 9.24
C THR A 229 5.89 0.18 8.90
N GLN A 230 5.99 -0.67 9.92
CA GLN A 230 6.11 -2.12 9.78
C GLN A 230 4.91 -2.71 9.03
N LYS A 231 3.69 -2.41 9.50
CA LYS A 231 2.45 -2.94 8.89
C LYS A 231 2.27 -2.46 7.46
N ALA A 232 2.59 -1.21 7.15
CA ALA A 232 2.56 -0.70 5.77
C ALA A 232 3.59 -1.42 4.87
N ALA A 233 4.79 -1.71 5.37
CA ALA A 233 5.80 -2.47 4.64
C ALA A 233 5.39 -3.93 4.39
N LEU A 234 4.78 -4.58 5.38
CA LEU A 234 4.22 -5.93 5.23
C LEU A 234 3.05 -5.96 4.24
N ALA A 235 2.21 -4.92 4.24
CA ALA A 235 1.14 -4.76 3.26
C ALA A 235 1.72 -4.74 1.84
N LEU A 236 2.72 -3.88 1.59
CA LEU A 236 3.41 -3.79 0.31
C LEU A 236 4.02 -5.14 -0.10
N ALA A 237 4.67 -5.85 0.83
CA ALA A 237 5.21 -7.18 0.56
C ALA A 237 4.10 -8.15 0.11
N GLY A 238 2.96 -8.17 0.79
CA GLY A 238 1.79 -8.96 0.42
C GLY A 238 1.29 -8.67 -1.00
N ALA A 239 1.17 -7.39 -1.37
CA ALA A 239 0.77 -7.02 -2.74
C ALA A 239 1.86 -7.32 -3.79
N ALA A 240 3.13 -7.26 -3.43
CA ALA A 240 4.20 -7.72 -4.31
C ALA A 240 4.12 -9.24 -4.55
N PHE A 241 3.80 -10.03 -3.54
CA PHE A 241 3.53 -11.46 -3.70
C PHE A 241 2.31 -11.75 -4.58
N SER A 242 1.24 -10.97 -4.47
CA SER A 242 0.07 -11.14 -5.36
C SER A 242 0.41 -10.79 -6.81
N LEU A 243 1.23 -9.75 -7.03
CA LEU A 243 1.65 -9.34 -8.37
C LEU A 243 2.60 -10.34 -9.06
N LEU A 244 3.42 -11.08 -8.30
CA LEU A 244 4.36 -12.08 -8.84
C LEU A 244 3.71 -13.12 -9.76
N ARG A 245 2.41 -13.40 -9.59
CA ARG A 245 1.65 -14.34 -10.43
C ARG A 245 1.47 -13.84 -11.87
N TYR A 246 1.63 -12.55 -12.08
CA TYR A 246 1.39 -11.86 -13.36
C TYR A 246 2.67 -11.24 -13.93
N ARG A 247 3.82 -11.73 -13.47
CA ARG A 247 5.15 -11.34 -13.94
C ARG A 247 5.90 -12.56 -14.46
N GLU A 248 6.84 -12.33 -15.37
CA GLU A 248 7.66 -13.41 -15.92
C GLU A 248 8.44 -14.11 -14.80
N ARG A 249 8.30 -15.43 -14.70
CA ARG A 249 8.82 -16.22 -13.58
C ARG A 249 10.35 -16.25 -13.52
N THR A 250 10.99 -16.33 -14.68
CA THR A 250 12.47 -16.36 -14.83
C THR A 250 13.10 -15.09 -14.28
N GLN A 251 12.50 -13.92 -14.56
CA GLN A 251 12.99 -12.62 -14.10
C GLN A 251 12.68 -12.32 -12.63
N THR A 252 11.67 -12.99 -12.07
CA THR A 252 11.18 -12.69 -10.72
C THR A 252 11.53 -13.75 -9.68
N ALA A 253 12.23 -14.83 -10.07
CA ALA A 253 12.60 -15.90 -9.15
C ALA A 253 13.48 -15.40 -8.00
N GLU A 254 14.57 -14.70 -8.30
CA GLU A 254 15.47 -14.14 -7.29
C GLU A 254 14.78 -13.04 -6.46
N LEU A 255 13.97 -12.20 -7.12
CA LEU A 255 13.20 -11.15 -6.46
C LEU A 255 12.21 -11.72 -5.44
N ARG A 256 11.60 -12.88 -5.72
CA ARG A 256 10.72 -13.58 -4.78
C ARG A 256 11.48 -14.00 -3.54
N GLU A 257 12.66 -14.60 -3.68
CA GLU A 257 13.46 -15.04 -2.53
C GLU A 257 13.96 -13.85 -1.69
N LEU A 258 14.38 -12.76 -2.35
CA LEU A 258 14.73 -11.52 -1.66
C LEU A 258 13.54 -10.93 -0.90
N LEU A 259 12.34 -10.95 -1.49
CA LEU A 259 11.13 -10.48 -0.83
C LEU A 259 10.77 -11.36 0.37
N ASN A 260 10.91 -12.69 0.26
CA ASN A 260 10.70 -13.63 1.36
C ASN A 260 11.63 -13.32 2.54
N ASP A 261 12.94 -13.21 2.30
CA ASP A 261 13.94 -12.89 3.33
C ASP A 261 13.59 -11.57 4.04
N LYS A 262 13.32 -10.52 3.27
CA LYS A 262 13.02 -9.19 3.84
C LYS A 262 11.71 -9.18 4.62
N THR A 263 10.70 -9.92 4.15
CA THR A 263 9.42 -10.06 4.86
C THR A 263 9.61 -10.81 6.17
N GLN A 264 10.36 -11.92 6.16
CA GLN A 264 10.66 -12.69 7.38
C GLN A 264 11.41 -11.84 8.40
N ARG A 265 12.40 -11.07 7.98
CA ARG A 265 13.13 -10.14 8.86
C ARG A 265 12.24 -9.01 9.39
N MET A 266 11.30 -8.51 8.58
CA MET A 266 10.33 -7.50 9.03
C MET A 266 9.36 -8.06 10.09
N LEU A 267 8.95 -9.33 9.96
CA LEU A 267 8.16 -10.02 10.98
C LEU A 267 8.96 -10.19 12.28
N GLN A 268 10.22 -10.66 12.18
CA GLN A 268 11.12 -10.81 13.32
C GLN A 268 11.35 -9.48 14.06
N LEU A 269 11.53 -8.38 13.32
CA LEU A 269 11.65 -7.04 13.91
C LEU A 269 10.38 -6.65 14.68
N GLY A 270 9.19 -6.96 14.16
CA GLY A 270 7.93 -6.75 14.87
C GLY A 270 7.86 -7.48 16.19
N THR A 271 8.16 -8.78 16.18
CA THR A 271 8.17 -9.60 17.39
C THR A 271 9.22 -9.10 18.40
N ALA A 272 10.37 -8.62 17.94
CA ALA A 272 11.39 -8.02 18.81
C ALA A 272 10.90 -6.72 19.46
N ILE A 273 10.18 -5.87 18.73
CA ILE A 273 9.56 -4.65 19.26
C ILE A 273 8.49 -5.02 20.30
N GLU A 274 7.60 -5.97 20.00
CA GLU A 274 6.56 -6.44 20.92
C GLU A 274 7.16 -6.97 22.24
N HIS A 275 8.16 -7.85 22.17
CA HIS A 275 8.84 -8.36 23.36
C HIS A 275 9.55 -7.28 24.17
N TYR A 276 10.15 -6.29 23.50
CA TYR A 276 10.76 -5.15 24.18
C TYR A 276 9.70 -4.37 24.99
N LEU A 277 8.51 -4.13 24.43
CA LEU A 277 7.42 -3.45 25.14
C LEU A 277 6.94 -4.23 26.37
N GLU A 278 6.74 -5.54 26.24
CA GLU A 278 6.38 -6.42 27.36
C GLU A 278 7.42 -6.36 28.50
N SER A 279 8.70 -6.39 28.15
CA SER A 279 9.79 -6.36 29.13
C SER A 279 9.84 -5.04 29.91
N VAL A 280 9.53 -3.94 29.22
CA VAL A 280 9.54 -2.61 29.78
C VAL A 280 8.32 -2.36 30.68
N ASP A 281 7.14 -2.84 30.29
CA ASP A 281 5.93 -2.68 31.10
C ASP A 281 5.95 -3.57 32.35
N SER A 282 6.53 -4.77 32.26
CA SER A 282 6.73 -5.65 33.42
C SER A 282 7.70 -5.06 34.46
N SER A 283 8.67 -4.24 34.04
CA SER A 283 9.61 -3.57 34.93
C SER A 283 9.02 -2.39 35.74
N ARG A 284 7.80 -1.94 35.40
CA ARG A 284 7.09 -0.83 36.06
C ARG A 284 6.09 -1.26 37.15
N ASN A 285 5.84 -2.55 37.30
CA ASN A 285 4.99 -3.14 38.35
C ASN A 285 5.79 -4.09 39.27
N PRO A 286 6.69 -3.58 40.14
CA PRO A 286 7.25 -4.37 41.24
C PRO A 286 6.24 -4.59 42.40
#